data_AF-A0A653B181-F1
#
_entry.id   AF-A0A653B181-F1
#
_cell.length_a   1.000
_cell.length_b   1.000
_cell.length_c   1.000
_cell.angle_alpha   90.00
_cell.angle_beta   90.00
_cell.angle_gamma   90.00
#
_symmetry.space_group_name_H-M   'P 1'
#
loop_
_entity.id
_entity.type
_entity.pdbx_description
1 polymer ?
#
loop_
_entity_poly.entity_id
_entity_poly.type
_entity_poly.pdbx_seq_one_letter_code
_entity_poly.pdbx_strand_id
1 'polypeptide(L)'
;MTSITPTVGRVLHFFPTADYMASRELAFNDPTQPLAAVIAYVHSDYMVNLTVWDQNGEQFGVCSVPLVQEGCDMVAGSFYAQRMPYQKGQAAKNELAARALGNVTQAFDELVKVGCDMASGRDQSVRVFLEKGAVVNVEGIPLELDHHAVVRVLPANVPLIFPPRTARPAESGE
;
A
#
# COMPACT_ATOMS: atom_id res chain seq x y z
N MET A 1 22.28 1.51 -3.64
CA MET A 1 22.51 1.45 -2.18
C MET A 1 21.24 1.95 -1.52
N THR A 2 20.48 1.06 -0.89
CA THR A 2 19.16 1.38 -0.34
C THR A 2 19.35 1.90 1.09
N SER A 3 19.64 3.20 1.22
CA SER A 3 19.61 3.86 2.54
C SER A 3 18.16 3.98 2.98
N ILE A 4 17.81 3.39 4.12
CA ILE A 4 16.45 3.45 4.67
C ILE A 4 16.47 4.39 5.86
N THR A 5 15.71 5.49 5.76
CA THR A 5 15.56 6.47 6.83
C THR A 5 15.13 5.80 8.14
N PRO A 6 15.89 5.98 9.23
CA PRO A 6 15.55 5.43 10.54
C PRO A 6 14.30 6.11 11.11
N THR A 7 13.55 5.38 11.92
CA THR A 7 12.30 5.87 12.54
C THR A 7 12.41 5.77 14.05
N VAL A 8 11.98 6.82 14.75
CA VAL A 8 11.89 6.83 16.22
C VAL A 8 11.03 5.66 16.71
N GLY A 9 11.44 5.03 17.82
CA GLY A 9 10.79 3.86 18.38
C GLY A 9 11.19 2.53 17.74
N ARG A 10 12.01 2.53 16.68
CA ARG A 10 12.53 1.30 16.09
C ARG A 10 13.61 0.68 16.98
N VAL A 11 13.58 -0.64 17.14
CA VAL A 11 14.59 -1.42 17.87
C VAL A 11 15.79 -1.73 16.97
N LEU A 12 17.01 -1.57 17.48
CA LEU A 12 18.30 -1.85 16.85
C LEU A 12 19.17 -2.70 17.79
N HIS A 13 20.24 -3.26 17.23
CA HIS A 13 21.37 -3.79 17.99
C HIS A 13 22.41 -2.69 18.20
N PHE A 14 22.88 -2.53 19.42
CA PHE A 14 23.98 -1.64 19.78
C PHE A 14 25.22 -2.45 20.14
N PHE A 15 26.35 -2.05 19.57
CA PHE A 15 27.66 -2.66 19.78
C PHE A 15 28.56 -1.62 20.45
N PRO A 16 28.75 -1.69 21.78
CA PRO A 16 29.66 -0.79 22.48
C PRO A 16 31.13 -1.16 22.23
N THR A 17 32.03 -0.21 22.40
CA THR A 17 33.49 -0.46 22.46
C THR A 17 33.93 -0.72 23.90
N ALA A 18 35.05 -1.41 24.10
CA ALA A 18 35.62 -1.68 25.43
C ALA A 18 35.75 -0.41 26.28
N ASP A 19 36.28 0.66 25.69
CA ASP A 19 36.43 1.95 26.36
C ASP A 19 35.07 2.57 26.75
N TYR A 20 34.07 2.45 25.86
CA TYR A 20 32.73 2.96 26.14
C TYR A 20 32.06 2.18 27.29
N MET A 21 32.22 0.85 27.29
CA MET A 21 31.72 -0.01 28.37
C MET A 21 32.34 0.35 29.72
N ALA A 22 33.66 0.53 29.76
CA ALA A 22 34.37 0.92 30.96
C ALA A 22 33.93 2.31 31.48
N SER A 23 33.68 3.26 30.57
CA SER A 23 33.28 4.62 30.94
C SER A 23 31.85 4.75 31.50
N ARG A 24 30.98 3.78 31.20
CA ARG A 24 29.55 3.81 31.54
C ARG A 24 29.11 2.66 32.45
N GLU A 25 30.06 1.82 32.87
CA GLU A 25 29.81 0.62 33.67
C GLU A 25 28.75 -0.31 33.04
N LEU A 26 28.69 -0.35 31.71
CA LEU A 26 27.71 -1.16 30.97
C LEU A 26 27.99 -2.65 31.11
N ALA A 27 26.98 -3.43 31.52
CA ALA A 27 27.09 -4.88 31.54
C ALA A 27 27.02 -5.46 30.13
N PHE A 28 28.16 -5.92 29.62
CA PHE A 28 28.29 -6.58 28.34
C PHE A 28 29.36 -7.67 28.42
N ASN A 29 29.00 -8.76 29.09
CA ASN A 29 29.90 -9.89 29.35
C ASN A 29 29.93 -10.88 28.19
N ASP A 30 28.82 -10.99 27.45
CA ASP A 30 28.70 -11.86 26.28
C ASP A 30 28.69 -11.05 24.97
N PRO A 31 29.79 -11.05 24.19
CA PRO A 31 29.87 -10.32 22.92
C PRO A 31 29.03 -10.94 21.80
N THR A 32 28.51 -12.16 21.98
CA THR A 32 27.62 -12.79 21.01
C THR A 32 26.19 -12.24 21.06
N GLN A 33 25.83 -11.56 22.15
CA GLN A 33 24.52 -10.98 22.38
C GLN A 33 24.60 -9.44 22.36
N PRO A 34 24.35 -8.80 21.20
CA PRO A 34 24.35 -7.34 21.13
C PRO A 34 23.28 -6.74 22.03
N LEU A 35 23.54 -5.52 22.51
CA LEU A 35 22.60 -4.81 23.38
C LEU A 35 21.37 -4.36 22.60
N ALA A 36 20.19 -4.54 23.21
CA ALA A 36 18.96 -4.03 22.64
C ALA A 36 18.95 -2.51 22.77
N ALA A 37 18.59 -1.80 21.70
CA ALA A 37 18.51 -0.36 21.70
C ALA A 37 17.25 0.12 20.96
N VAL A 38 16.64 1.21 21.42
CA VAL A 38 15.51 1.84 20.75
C VAL A 38 15.91 3.24 20.31
N ILE A 39 15.55 3.62 19.09
CA ILE A 39 15.80 4.95 18.56
C ILE A 39 14.95 5.97 19.33
N ALA A 40 15.63 6.83 20.09
CA ALA A 40 15.01 7.94 20.81
C ALA A 40 14.92 9.20 19.94
N TYR A 41 15.90 9.44 19.06
CA TYR A 41 15.94 10.60 18.16
C TYR A 41 16.72 10.30 16.88
N VAL A 42 16.38 10.96 15.78
CA VAL A 42 17.05 10.81 14.48
C VAL A 42 17.67 12.15 14.08
N HIS A 43 19.01 12.17 13.92
CA HIS A 43 19.71 13.35 13.38
C HIS A 43 19.78 13.29 11.85
N SER A 44 20.07 12.10 11.32
CA SER A 44 20.17 11.84 9.88
C SER A 44 19.97 10.35 9.60
N ASP A 45 20.01 9.94 8.33
CA ASP A 45 19.93 8.53 7.93
C ASP A 45 21.04 7.66 8.54
N TYR A 46 22.16 8.25 8.94
CA TYR A 46 23.33 7.54 9.46
C TYR A 46 23.65 7.86 10.92
N MET A 47 22.85 8.69 11.60
CA MET A 47 23.13 9.08 12.99
C MET A 47 21.87 9.25 13.83
N VAL A 48 21.84 8.58 14.98
CA VAL A 48 20.67 8.50 15.86
C VAL A 48 21.07 8.59 17.33
N ASN A 49 20.14 8.99 18.20
CA ASN A 49 20.27 8.79 19.64
C ASN A 49 19.44 7.57 20.05
N LEU A 50 19.95 6.81 21.00
CA LEU A 50 19.41 5.53 21.43
C LEU A 50 19.16 5.52 22.94
N THR A 51 18.11 4.82 23.34
CA THR A 51 18.02 4.22 24.68
C THR A 51 18.49 2.78 24.57
N VAL A 52 19.54 2.42 25.30
CA VAL A 52 20.17 1.09 25.27
C VAL A 52 19.86 0.38 26.58
N TRP A 53 19.53 -0.91 26.50
CA TRP A 53 19.46 -1.79 27.65
C TRP A 53 20.71 -2.66 27.70
N ASP A 54 21.39 -2.66 28.84
CA ASP A 54 22.51 -3.57 29.07
C ASP A 54 22.05 -5.01 29.38
N GLN A 55 22.97 -5.93 29.62
CA GLN A 55 22.64 -7.33 29.93
C GLN A 55 21.95 -7.52 31.28
N ASN A 56 22.00 -6.52 32.18
CA ASN A 56 21.27 -6.51 33.44
C ASN A 56 19.87 -5.90 33.30
N GLY A 57 19.56 -5.29 32.15
CA GLY A 57 18.31 -4.59 31.88
C GLY A 57 18.31 -3.12 32.32
N GLU A 58 19.46 -2.56 32.67
CA GLU A 58 19.62 -1.14 33.00
C GLU A 58 19.62 -0.27 31.74
N GLN A 59 18.97 0.89 31.83
CA GLN A 59 18.74 1.80 30.71
C GLN A 59 19.76 2.92 30.65
N PHE A 60 20.37 3.09 29.48
CA PHE A 60 21.36 4.12 29.21
C PHE A 60 20.98 4.96 27.99
N GLY A 61 21.11 6.27 28.12
CA GLY A 61 20.99 7.20 27.00
C GLY A 61 22.32 7.32 26.25
N VAL A 62 22.32 6.98 24.96
CA VAL A 62 23.50 7.08 24.10
C VAL A 62 23.20 8.04 22.94
N CYS A 63 24.01 9.09 22.82
CA CYS A 63 23.82 10.12 21.80
C CYS A 63 24.80 9.95 20.63
N SER A 64 24.42 10.46 19.46
CA SER A 64 25.28 10.54 18.26
C SER A 64 25.85 9.19 17.83
N VAL A 65 25.00 8.16 17.83
CA VAL A 65 25.38 6.79 17.45
C VAL A 65 25.37 6.65 15.93
N PRO A 66 26.50 6.24 15.31
CA PRO A 66 26.55 5.88 13.90
C PRO A 66 25.67 4.66 13.61
N LEU A 67 24.79 4.76 12.62
CA LEU A 67 23.93 3.69 12.16
C LEU A 67 24.54 3.01 10.93
N VAL A 68 25.01 1.77 11.11
CA VAL A 68 25.57 0.96 10.03
C VAL A 68 24.43 0.35 9.21
N GLN A 69 24.32 0.79 7.96
CA GLN A 69 23.39 0.26 6.96
C GLN A 69 24.09 -0.69 5.98
N GLU A 70 23.31 -1.41 5.15
CA GLU A 70 23.88 -2.34 4.17
C GLU A 70 24.68 -1.58 3.09
N GLY A 71 25.95 -1.95 2.92
CA GLY A 71 26.86 -1.33 1.96
C GLY A 71 27.60 -0.09 2.46
N CYS A 72 27.44 0.28 3.74
CA CYS A 72 28.29 1.29 4.39
C CYS A 72 29.44 0.61 5.14
N ASP A 73 30.64 1.20 5.04
CA ASP A 73 31.81 0.74 5.78
C ASP A 73 31.56 0.86 7.29
N MET A 74 31.91 -0.20 8.02
CA MET A 74 31.91 -0.14 9.48
C MET A 74 32.94 0.90 9.93
N VAL A 75 32.51 1.81 10.81
CA VAL A 75 33.44 2.75 11.44
C VAL A 75 34.30 1.95 12.42
N ALA A 76 35.48 1.55 11.97
CA ALA A 76 36.41 0.76 12.77
C ALA A 76 36.79 1.51 14.06
N GLY A 77 36.66 0.84 15.21
CA GLY A 77 37.07 1.35 16.51
C GLY A 77 36.07 2.28 17.22
N SER A 78 34.87 2.49 16.69
CA SER A 78 33.81 3.26 17.37
C SER A 78 32.62 2.39 17.74
N PHE A 79 31.82 2.83 18.71
CA PHE A 79 30.52 2.20 19.00
C PHE A 79 29.57 2.47 17.85
N TYR A 80 28.71 1.50 17.53
CA TYR A 80 27.78 1.64 16.42
C TYR A 80 26.48 0.89 16.69
N ALA A 81 25.45 1.23 15.91
CA ALA A 81 24.20 0.51 15.89
C ALA A 81 23.94 -0.13 14.53
N GLN A 82 23.27 -1.27 14.53
CA GLN A 82 22.88 -1.98 13.32
C GLN A 82 21.44 -2.47 13.43
N ARG A 83 20.72 -2.53 12.31
CA ARG A 83 19.41 -3.19 12.25
C ARG A 83 19.53 -4.68 12.58
N MET A 84 18.57 -5.18 13.37
CA MET A 84 18.47 -6.61 13.67
C MET A 84 18.34 -7.44 12.38
N PRO A 85 18.95 -8.63 12.29
CA PRO A 85 18.90 -9.48 11.09
C PRO A 85 17.47 -9.75 10.59
N TYR A 86 16.53 -9.99 11.52
CA TYR A 86 15.13 -10.21 11.17
C TYR A 86 14.47 -8.99 10.49
N GLN A 87 14.86 -7.77 10.88
CA GLN A 87 14.31 -6.54 10.30
C GLN A 87 14.83 -6.30 8.88
N LYS A 88 16.06 -6.74 8.57
CA LYS A 88 16.59 -6.73 7.20
C LYS A 88 15.78 -7.66 6.30
N GLY A 89 15.48 -8.87 6.78
CA GLY A 89 14.64 -9.83 6.06
C GLY A 89 13.21 -9.34 5.82
N GLN A 90 12.62 -8.62 6.78
CA GLN A 90 11.29 -8.01 6.61
C GLN A 90 11.32 -6.82 5.65
N ALA A 91 12.36 -5.99 5.69
CA ALA A 91 12.52 -4.90 4.74
C ALA A 91 12.66 -5.42 3.30
N ALA A 92 13.44 -6.48 3.09
CA ALA A 92 13.58 -7.14 1.78
C ALA A 92 12.23 -7.70 1.27
N LYS A 93 11.45 -8.35 2.14
CA LYS A 93 10.10 -8.83 1.79
C LYS A 93 9.16 -7.69 1.42
N ASN A 94 9.21 -6.59 2.16
CA ASN A 94 8.37 -5.43 1.89
C ASN A 94 8.79 -4.70 0.60
N GLU A 95 10.10 -4.64 0.31
CA GLU A 95 10.61 -4.07 -0.94
C GLU A 95 10.21 -4.92 -2.15
N LEU A 96 10.25 -6.26 -2.03
CA LEU A 96 9.74 -7.17 -3.07
C LEU A 96 8.24 -7.02 -3.27
N ALA A 97 7.46 -6.89 -2.18
CA ALA A 97 6.03 -6.65 -2.26
C ALA A 97 5.71 -5.29 -2.88
N ALA A 98 6.44 -4.23 -2.52
CA ALA A 98 6.29 -2.89 -3.10
C ALA A 98 6.65 -2.88 -4.59
N ARG A 99 7.71 -3.59 -5.01
CA ARG A 99 8.06 -3.78 -6.43
C ARG A 99 6.98 -4.56 -7.17
N ALA A 100 6.43 -5.63 -6.58
CA ALA A 100 5.34 -6.39 -7.17
C ALA A 100 4.08 -5.53 -7.35
N LEU A 101 3.70 -4.74 -6.34
CA LEU A 101 2.60 -3.79 -6.42
C LEU A 101 2.85 -2.69 -7.45
N GLY A 102 4.07 -2.14 -7.52
CA GLY A 102 4.46 -1.16 -8.54
C GLY A 102 4.35 -1.71 -9.96
N ASN A 103 4.76 -2.95 -10.17
CA ASN A 103 4.61 -3.65 -11.45
C ASN A 103 3.15 -3.94 -11.79
N VAL A 104 2.30 -4.25 -10.81
CA VAL A 104 0.85 -4.40 -11.02
C VAL A 104 0.20 -3.07 -11.38
N THR A 105 0.59 -1.97 -10.73
CA THR A 105 0.07 -0.63 -11.06
C THR A 105 0.54 -0.18 -12.44
N GLN A 106 1.80 -0.43 -12.82
CA GLN A 106 2.31 -0.14 -14.16
C GLN A 106 1.66 -1.02 -15.23
N ALA A 107 1.48 -2.33 -14.96
CA ALA A 107 0.77 -3.23 -15.85
C ALA A 107 -0.71 -2.85 -15.97
N PHE A 108 -1.34 -2.37 -14.91
CA PHE A 108 -2.70 -1.82 -14.93
C PHE A 108 -2.76 -0.52 -15.74
N ASP A 109 -1.79 0.40 -15.57
CA ASP A 109 -1.73 1.67 -16.31
C ASP A 109 -1.43 1.45 -17.81
N GLU A 110 -0.63 0.44 -18.16
CA GLU A 110 -0.46 -0.02 -19.54
C GLU A 110 -1.70 -0.75 -20.07
N LEU A 111 -2.38 -1.58 -19.28
CA LEU A 111 -3.67 -2.17 -19.66
C LEU A 111 -4.77 -1.11 -19.81
N VAL A 112 -4.70 -0.02 -19.04
CA VAL A 112 -5.60 1.14 -19.17
C VAL A 112 -5.24 1.94 -20.42
N LYS A 113 -3.97 2.04 -20.83
CA LYS A 113 -3.60 2.63 -22.13
C LYS A 113 -4.04 1.76 -23.31
N VAL A 114 -3.87 0.44 -23.23
CA VAL A 114 -4.38 -0.52 -24.23
C VAL A 114 -5.92 -0.61 -24.20
N GLY A 115 -6.53 -0.40 -23.03
CA GLY A 115 -7.97 -0.40 -22.80
C GLY A 115 -8.67 0.91 -23.15
N CYS A 116 -7.99 2.05 -23.09
CA CYS A 116 -8.52 3.36 -23.49
C CYS A 116 -8.69 3.48 -25.00
N ASP A 117 -7.87 2.80 -25.82
CA ASP A 117 -8.12 2.71 -27.26
C ASP A 117 -9.34 1.81 -27.59
N MET A 118 -9.70 0.88 -26.69
CA MET A 118 -10.90 0.04 -26.80
C MET A 118 -12.16 0.64 -26.13
N ALA A 119 -12.00 1.69 -25.31
CA ALA A 119 -13.11 2.44 -24.69
C ALA A 119 -13.86 3.35 -25.67
N SER A 120 -13.44 3.41 -26.94
CA SER A 120 -14.24 3.97 -28.03
C SER A 120 -15.41 3.06 -28.46
N GLY A 121 -15.52 1.83 -27.93
CA GLY A 121 -16.46 0.83 -28.46
C GLY A 121 -17.28 -0.04 -27.51
N ARG A 122 -17.03 -0.12 -26.19
CA ARG A 122 -17.79 -1.04 -25.31
C ARG A 122 -18.05 -0.46 -23.91
N ASP A 123 -19.30 -0.62 -23.46
CA ASP A 123 -19.91 -0.25 -22.15
C ASP A 123 -20.46 1.17 -21.92
N GLN A 124 -21.11 1.75 -22.93
CA GLN A 124 -22.11 2.79 -22.66
C GLN A 124 -23.40 2.15 -22.12
N SER A 125 -23.54 1.91 -20.81
CA SER A 125 -24.84 1.52 -20.24
C SER A 125 -25.72 2.76 -19.97
N VAL A 126 -26.97 2.73 -20.41
CA VAL A 126 -27.97 3.78 -20.17
C VAL A 126 -28.89 3.34 -19.03
N ARG A 127 -29.28 4.27 -18.16
CA ARG A 127 -30.30 4.04 -17.13
C ARG A 127 -31.68 4.35 -17.71
N VAL A 128 -32.56 3.37 -17.69
CA VAL A 128 -33.94 3.49 -18.15
C VAL A 128 -34.87 3.41 -16.95
N PHE A 129 -35.79 4.37 -16.84
CA PHE A 129 -36.88 4.32 -15.87
C PHE A 129 -38.09 3.63 -16.51
N LEU A 130 -38.60 2.61 -15.83
CA LEU A 130 -39.78 1.85 -16.22
C LEU A 130 -40.89 2.10 -15.22
N GLU A 131 -42.06 2.43 -15.73
CA GLU A 131 -43.24 2.64 -14.92
C GLU A 131 -43.90 1.32 -14.52
N LYS A 132 -44.63 1.33 -13.40
CA LYS A 132 -45.50 0.23 -13.02
C LYS A 132 -46.47 -0.08 -14.18
N GLY A 133 -46.58 -1.34 -14.57
CA GLY A 133 -47.36 -1.81 -15.72
C GLY A 133 -46.56 -1.90 -17.03
N ALA A 134 -45.27 -1.52 -17.04
CA ALA A 134 -44.43 -1.73 -18.22
C ALA A 134 -44.16 -3.22 -18.44
N VAL A 135 -44.24 -3.67 -19.71
CA VAL A 135 -43.97 -5.06 -20.11
C VAL A 135 -42.53 -5.18 -20.56
N VAL A 136 -41.75 -6.00 -19.87
CA VAL A 136 -40.35 -6.29 -20.18
C VAL A 136 -40.22 -7.73 -20.66
N ASN A 137 -39.54 -7.95 -21.78
CA ASN A 137 -39.25 -9.29 -22.27
C ASN A 137 -37.95 -9.80 -21.65
N VAL A 138 -38.06 -10.82 -20.80
CA VAL A 138 -36.91 -11.54 -20.24
C VAL A 138 -36.88 -12.92 -20.89
N GLU A 139 -35.85 -13.19 -21.70
CA GLU A 139 -35.67 -14.47 -22.40
C GLU A 139 -36.89 -14.89 -23.26
N GLY A 140 -37.63 -13.92 -23.80
CA GLY A 140 -38.81 -14.15 -24.63
C GLY A 140 -40.13 -14.31 -23.85
N ILE A 141 -40.09 -14.16 -22.52
CA ILE A 141 -41.28 -14.15 -21.67
C ILE A 141 -41.66 -12.69 -21.37
N PRO A 142 -42.87 -12.24 -21.75
CA PRO A 142 -43.36 -10.91 -21.39
C PRO A 142 -43.75 -10.88 -19.91
N LEU A 143 -43.10 -10.02 -19.14
CA LEU A 143 -43.38 -9.81 -17.71
C LEU A 143 -43.86 -8.38 -17.48
N GLU A 144 -44.99 -8.22 -16.81
CA GLU A 144 -45.50 -6.92 -16.38
C GLU A 144 -44.90 -6.54 -15.02
N LEU A 145 -44.39 -5.31 -14.91
CA LEU A 145 -43.83 -4.81 -13.66
C LEU A 145 -44.94 -4.36 -12.70
N ASP A 146 -44.93 -4.87 -11.47
CA ASP A 146 -45.88 -4.50 -10.41
C ASP A 146 -45.49 -3.21 -9.65
N HIS A 147 -44.28 -2.68 -9.91
CA HIS A 147 -43.74 -1.45 -9.35
C HIS A 147 -42.85 -0.71 -10.35
N HIS A 148 -42.53 0.55 -10.05
CA HIS A 148 -41.57 1.34 -10.85
C HIS A 148 -40.15 0.78 -10.68
N ALA A 149 -39.39 0.65 -11.77
CA ALA A 149 -38.05 0.09 -11.75
C ALA A 149 -37.06 0.92 -12.55
N VAL A 150 -35.79 0.89 -12.17
CA VAL A 150 -34.69 1.48 -12.94
C VAL A 150 -33.74 0.38 -13.39
N VAL A 151 -33.53 0.25 -14.70
CA VAL A 151 -32.70 -0.80 -15.27
C VAL A 151 -31.52 -0.18 -16.01
N ARG A 152 -30.33 -0.79 -15.89
CA ARG A 152 -29.17 -0.46 -16.72
C ARG A 152 -29.14 -1.37 -17.93
N VAL A 153 -29.13 -0.80 -19.13
CA VAL A 153 -29.13 -1.55 -20.38
C VAL A 153 -28.14 -0.97 -21.38
N LEU A 154 -27.68 -1.80 -22.32
CA LEU A 154 -26.90 -1.32 -23.45
C LEU A 154 -27.79 -0.46 -24.37
N PRO A 155 -27.25 0.56 -25.07
CA PRO A 155 -28.06 1.51 -25.83
C PRO A 155 -28.79 0.83 -26.99
N ALA A 156 -28.17 -0.20 -27.57
CA ALA A 156 -28.75 -1.05 -28.61
C ALA A 156 -29.99 -1.84 -28.14
N ASN A 157 -30.16 -2.07 -26.83
CA ASN A 157 -31.28 -2.83 -26.28
C ASN A 157 -32.45 -1.94 -25.82
N VAL A 158 -32.26 -0.61 -25.78
CA VAL A 158 -33.32 0.34 -25.41
C VAL A 158 -34.57 0.23 -26.31
N PRO A 159 -34.44 0.11 -27.66
CA PRO A 159 -35.60 -0.05 -28.55
C PRO A 159 -36.36 -1.38 -28.41
N LEU A 160 -35.80 -2.37 -27.69
CA LEU A 160 -36.48 -3.63 -27.39
C LEU A 160 -37.38 -3.52 -26.16
N ILE A 161 -37.14 -2.51 -25.31
CA ILE A 161 -37.88 -2.26 -24.07
C ILE A 161 -38.99 -1.24 -24.32
N PHE A 162 -38.73 -0.25 -25.18
CA PHE A 162 -39.77 0.62 -25.71
C PHE A 162 -39.96 0.25 -27.18
N PRO A 163 -41.08 -0.40 -27.59
CA PRO A 163 -41.40 -0.44 -29.00
C PRO A 163 -41.38 1.01 -29.51
N PRO A 164 -40.85 1.27 -30.73
CA PRO A 164 -40.90 2.61 -31.30
C PRO A 164 -42.34 3.08 -31.19
N ARG A 165 -42.58 4.29 -30.67
CA ARG A 165 -43.89 4.92 -30.73
C ARG A 165 -44.35 4.77 -32.17
N THR A 166 -45.24 3.81 -32.43
CA THR A 166 -46.00 3.76 -33.67
C THR A 166 -46.58 5.16 -33.76
N ALA A 167 -46.19 5.88 -34.82
CA ALA A 167 -46.69 7.21 -35.08
C ALA A 167 -48.19 7.17 -34.81
N ARG A 168 -48.63 7.95 -33.81
CA ARG A 168 -50.05 8.16 -33.58
C ARG A 168 -50.59 8.58 -34.96
N PRO A 169 -51.57 7.88 -35.56
CA PRO A 169 -52.09 8.30 -36.85
C PRO A 169 -52.50 9.76 -36.69
N ALA A 170 -52.06 10.61 -37.63
CA ALA A 170 -52.35 12.02 -37.60
C ALA A 170 -53.87 12.17 -37.40
N GLU A 171 -54.26 12.83 -36.32
CA GLU A 171 -55.63 13.32 -36.17
C GLU A 171 -55.86 14.26 -37.36
N SER A 172 -56.57 13.76 -38.37
CA SER A 172 -57.12 14.54 -39.46
C SER A 172 -58.11 15.52 -38.84
N GLY A 173 -57.67 16.78 -38.70
CA GLY A 173 -58.58 17.88 -38.45
C GLY A 173 -59.47 18.07 -39.68
N GLU A 174 -60.75 17.77 -39.52
CA GLU A 174 -61.85 18.46 -40.21
C GLU A 174 -62.32 19.64 -39.34
#